data_AF-A0A519D183-F1
#
_entry.id   AF-A0A519D183-F1
#
_cell.length_a   1.000
_cell.length_b   1.000
_cell.length_c   1.000
_cell.angle_alpha   90.00
_cell.angle_beta   90.00
_cell.angle_gamma   90.00
#
_symmetry.space_group_name_H-M   'P 1'
#
loop_
_entity.id
_entity.type
_entity.pdbx_description
1 polymer ?
#
loop_
_entity_poly.entity_id
_entity_poly.type
_entity_poly.pdbx_seq_one_letter_code
_entity_poly.pdbx_strand_id
1 'polypeptide(L)'
;MLTLVMLASVLANISLVELQNEKMNDESSARSGPEAALVDVINPRETYEDPMSPGTYTHEILAGVDSNFVVTIQNTGDANITEMNIEVTVYLSGGSGNIAKDARPRKLWCR
;
A
#
# COMPACT_ATOMS: atom_id res chain seq x y z
N MET A 1 54.36 -18.32 -6.44
CA MET A 1 53.08 -19.07 -6.54
C MET A 1 52.16 -18.89 -5.33
N LEU A 2 52.59 -18.27 -4.22
CA LEU A 2 51.73 -18.02 -3.06
C LEU A 2 50.71 -16.88 -3.27
N THR A 3 51.07 -15.87 -4.07
CA THR A 3 50.19 -14.74 -4.44
C THR A 3 48.97 -15.18 -5.25
N LEU A 4 49.12 -16.19 -6.10
CA LEU A 4 48.04 -16.74 -6.93
C LEU A 4 47.00 -17.49 -6.06
N VAL A 5 47.46 -18.19 -5.02
CA VAL A 5 46.59 -18.91 -4.07
C VAL A 5 45.86 -17.94 -3.14
N MET A 6 46.50 -16.84 -2.72
CA MET A 6 45.83 -15.80 -1.93
C MET A 6 44.74 -15.06 -2.72
N LEU A 7 44.98 -14.76 -4.00
CA LEU A 7 43.96 -14.15 -4.88
C LEU A 7 42.77 -15.11 -5.10
N ALA A 8 43.03 -16.41 -5.26
CA ALA A 8 41.98 -17.42 -5.41
C ALA A 8 41.12 -17.56 -4.13
N SER A 9 41.72 -17.41 -2.96
CA SER A 9 41.01 -17.46 -1.66
C SER A 9 40.07 -16.26 -1.46
N VAL A 10 40.44 -15.07 -1.94
CA VAL A 10 39.57 -13.88 -1.91
C VAL A 10 38.37 -14.06 -2.84
N LEU A 11 38.58 -14.56 -4.05
CA LEU A 11 37.52 -14.79 -5.04
C LEU A 11 36.55 -15.92 -4.63
N ALA A 12 37.03 -16.94 -3.91
CA ALA A 12 36.21 -18.04 -3.40
C ALA A 12 35.28 -17.64 -2.23
N ASN A 13 35.57 -16.52 -1.54
CA ASN A 13 34.74 -15.98 -0.46
C ASN A 13 33.71 -14.94 -0.95
N ILE A 14 33.71 -14.59 -2.24
CA ILE A 14 32.61 -13.82 -2.82
C ILE A 14 31.47 -14.79 -3.08
N SER A 15 30.51 -14.81 -2.14
CA SER A 15 29.29 -15.61 -2.25
C SER A 15 28.49 -15.17 -3.48
N LEU A 16 28.59 -15.92 -4.58
CA LEU A 16 27.71 -15.76 -5.75
C LEU A 16 26.22 -15.96 -5.39
N VAL A 17 25.94 -16.53 -4.21
CA VAL A 17 24.60 -16.74 -3.66
C VAL A 17 23.94 -15.42 -3.23
N GLU A 18 24.69 -14.37 -2.88
CA GLU A 18 24.08 -13.06 -2.57
C GLU A 18 23.69 -12.26 -3.81
N LEU A 19 24.43 -12.40 -4.93
CA LEU A 19 24.09 -11.74 -6.20
C LEU A 19 22.94 -12.43 -6.96
N GLN A 20 22.59 -13.67 -6.60
CA GLN A 20 21.42 -14.36 -7.13
C GLN A 20 20.15 -14.02 -6.34
N ASN A 21 20.25 -13.81 -5.03
CA ASN A 21 19.10 -13.41 -4.21
C ASN A 21 18.63 -11.98 -4.51
N GLU A 22 19.51 -11.07 -4.91
CA GLU A 22 19.13 -9.72 -5.37
C GLU A 22 18.52 -9.73 -6.79
N LYS A 23 18.70 -10.80 -7.57
CA LYS A 23 18.19 -10.89 -8.95
C LYS A 23 16.95 -11.77 -9.10
N MET A 24 16.50 -12.43 -8.04
CA MET A 24 15.29 -13.25 -8.03
C MET A 24 14.01 -12.47 -7.66
N ASN A 25 14.10 -11.17 -7.38
CA ASN A 25 12.92 -10.32 -7.16
C ASN A 25 12.58 -9.40 -8.35
N ASP A 26 13.32 -9.50 -9.46
CA ASP A 26 13.07 -8.69 -10.68
C ASP A 26 12.54 -9.53 -11.85
N GLU A 27 11.84 -10.63 -11.55
CA GLU A 27 11.07 -11.43 -12.52
C GLU A 27 9.56 -11.26 -12.26
N SER A 28 9.14 -10.05 -11.88
CA SER A 28 7.73 -9.63 -11.95
C SER A 28 7.48 -8.54 -13.00
N SER A 29 8.52 -8.08 -13.70
CA SER A 29 8.46 -6.92 -14.61
C SER A 29 8.48 -7.29 -16.11
N ALA A 30 8.02 -8.50 -16.45
CA ALA A 30 7.96 -8.96 -17.85
C ALA A 30 6.53 -9.00 -18.44
N ARG A 31 5.51 -8.56 -17.68
CA ARG A 31 4.17 -8.35 -18.21
C ARG A 31 4.00 -6.90 -18.62
N SER A 32 4.43 -6.58 -19.84
CA SER A 32 4.01 -5.36 -20.53
C SER A 32 2.48 -5.29 -20.52
N GLY A 33 1.94 -4.16 -20.04
CA GLY A 33 0.52 -3.99 -19.81
C GLY A 33 0.17 -2.76 -18.96
N PRO A 34 -1.11 -2.38 -18.93
CA PRO A 34 -1.58 -1.33 -18.05
C PRO A 34 -1.49 -1.80 -16.59
N GLU A 35 -0.88 -0.98 -15.74
CA GLU A 35 -0.70 -1.29 -14.32
C GLU A 35 -1.21 -0.12 -13.50
N ALA A 36 -2.27 -0.33 -12.72
CA ALA A 36 -2.83 0.70 -11.85
C ALA A 36 -2.28 0.53 -10.43
N ALA A 37 -1.63 1.57 -9.90
CA ALA A 37 -1.19 1.63 -8.53
C ALA A 37 -1.96 2.72 -7.77
N LEU A 38 -2.48 2.38 -6.58
CA LEU A 38 -3.06 3.35 -5.67
C LEU A 38 -1.91 4.18 -5.06
N VAL A 39 -1.89 5.47 -5.33
CA VAL A 39 -0.86 6.38 -4.82
C VAL A 39 -1.25 6.89 -3.44
N ASP A 40 -2.47 7.39 -3.32
CA ASP A 40 -2.95 8.00 -2.07
C ASP A 40 -4.48 8.09 -2.02
N VAL A 41 -5.00 8.18 -0.81
CA VAL A 41 -6.40 8.49 -0.50
C VAL A 41 -6.45 9.89 0.10
N ILE A 42 -6.83 10.87 -0.73
CA ILE A 42 -6.87 12.29 -0.35
C ILE A 42 -8.03 12.54 0.61
N ASN A 43 -9.18 11.88 0.38
CA ASN A 43 -10.34 12.02 1.23
C ASN A 43 -11.11 10.70 1.32
N PRO A 44 -11.62 10.34 2.51
CA PRO A 44 -11.38 10.97 3.81
C PRO A 44 -9.97 10.68 4.34
N ARG A 45 -9.39 11.65 5.06
CA ARG A 45 -8.05 11.52 5.68
C ARG A 45 -8.10 10.63 6.92
N GLU A 46 -6.96 10.13 7.36
CA GLU A 46 -6.83 9.36 8.61
C GLU A 46 -7.51 10.10 9.78
N THR A 47 -8.35 9.37 10.49
CA THR A 47 -9.05 9.89 11.67
C THR A 47 -8.08 9.93 12.85
N TYR A 48 -7.97 11.09 13.50
CA TYR A 48 -7.16 11.24 14.70
C TYR A 48 -7.94 11.97 15.80
N GLU A 49 -7.59 11.69 17.05
CA GLU A 49 -8.12 12.39 18.22
C GLU A 49 -7.41 13.73 18.40
N ASP A 50 -8.17 14.80 18.62
CA ASP A 50 -7.61 16.11 18.91
C ASP A 50 -6.87 16.09 20.26
N PRO A 51 -5.55 16.37 20.29
CA PRO A 51 -4.78 16.35 21.52
C PRO A 51 -5.21 17.40 22.55
N MET A 52 -5.93 18.44 22.12
CA MET A 52 -6.46 19.50 23.00
C MET A 52 -7.89 19.21 23.50
N SER A 53 -8.60 18.25 22.90
CA SER A 53 -9.98 17.90 23.26
C SER A 53 -10.18 16.38 23.23
N PRO A 54 -9.87 15.69 24.35
CA PRO A 54 -10.07 14.25 24.46
C PRO A 54 -11.51 13.85 24.15
N GLY A 55 -11.69 12.86 23.28
CA GLY A 55 -12.98 12.40 22.76
C GLY A 55 -13.51 13.15 21.53
N THR A 56 -12.79 14.16 21.05
CA THR A 56 -13.09 14.84 19.77
C THR A 56 -12.20 14.26 18.68
N TYR A 57 -12.82 13.71 17.65
CA TYR A 57 -12.13 13.09 16.52
C TYR A 57 -12.32 13.92 15.26
N THR A 58 -11.25 14.11 14.50
CA THR A 58 -11.26 14.81 13.21
C THR A 58 -11.25 13.79 12.08
N HIS A 59 -11.84 14.14 10.93
CA HIS A 59 -11.91 13.27 9.74
C HIS A 59 -12.66 11.94 9.96
N GLU A 60 -13.66 11.92 10.86
CA GLU A 60 -14.59 10.80 11.00
C GLU A 60 -15.57 10.75 9.81
N ILE A 61 -15.91 9.54 9.36
CA ILE A 61 -17.04 9.33 8.44
C ILE A 61 -18.27 9.01 9.28
N LEU A 62 -19.37 9.72 9.03
CA LEU A 62 -20.65 9.46 9.68
C LEU A 62 -21.46 8.49 8.83
N ALA A 63 -21.83 7.34 9.39
CA ALA A 63 -22.71 6.40 8.71
C ALA A 63 -24.09 7.06 8.45
N GLY A 64 -24.63 6.83 7.26
CA GLY A 64 -25.89 7.45 6.82
C GLY A 64 -25.75 8.89 6.32
N VAL A 65 -24.54 9.45 6.27
CA VAL A 65 -24.23 10.72 5.59
C VAL A 65 -23.39 10.42 4.35
N ASP A 66 -23.70 11.11 3.24
CA ASP A 66 -22.92 10.99 2.02
C ASP A 66 -21.47 11.42 2.25
N SER A 67 -20.52 10.56 1.88
CA SER A 67 -19.09 10.82 1.96
C SER A 67 -18.45 10.61 0.59
N ASN A 68 -17.67 11.57 0.14
CA ASN A 68 -16.98 11.49 -1.15
C ASN A 68 -15.56 10.95 -0.97
N PHE A 69 -15.22 9.87 -1.68
CA PHE A 69 -13.88 9.29 -1.68
C PHE A 69 -13.07 9.86 -2.84
N VAL A 70 -11.93 10.45 -2.52
CA VAL A 70 -11.01 11.00 -3.51
C VAL A 70 -9.72 10.22 -3.43
N VAL A 71 -9.42 9.48 -4.49
CA VAL A 71 -8.22 8.64 -4.59
C VAL A 71 -7.39 9.06 -5.80
N THR A 72 -6.07 8.99 -5.64
CA THR A 72 -5.13 9.20 -6.74
C THR A 72 -4.60 7.87 -7.20
N ILE A 73 -4.83 7.56 -8.47
CA ILE A 73 -4.35 6.33 -9.10
C ILE A 73 -3.36 6.71 -10.18
N GLN A 74 -2.20 6.06 -10.15
CA GLN A 74 -1.15 6.24 -11.14
C GLN A 74 -1.09 5.01 -12.04
N ASN A 75 -0.97 5.24 -13.33
CA ASN A 75 -0.56 4.20 -14.26
C ASN A 75 0.96 4.04 -14.15
N THR A 76 1.41 2.92 -13.58
CA THR A 76 2.84 2.55 -13.50
C THR A 76 3.30 1.71 -14.68
N GLY A 77 2.35 1.26 -15.51
CA GLY A 77 2.60 0.39 -16.65
C GLY A 77 3.05 1.14 -17.89
N ASP A 78 3.32 0.37 -18.94
CA ASP A 78 3.80 0.84 -20.24
C ASP A 78 2.70 0.97 -21.31
N ALA A 79 1.45 0.71 -20.93
CA ALA A 79 0.26 0.84 -21.79
C ALA A 79 -0.85 1.65 -21.11
N ASN A 80 -1.75 2.23 -21.92
CA ASN A 80 -2.88 3.01 -21.43
C ASN A 80 -3.91 2.15 -20.69
N ILE A 81 -4.39 2.61 -19.53
CA ILE A 81 -5.54 2.02 -18.85
C ILE A 81 -6.81 2.50 -19.56
N THR A 82 -7.53 1.59 -20.24
CA THR A 82 -8.80 1.90 -20.92
C THR A 82 -10.02 1.68 -20.05
N GLU A 83 -9.92 0.80 -19.04
CA GLU A 83 -11.00 0.47 -18.12
C GLU A 83 -10.44 0.31 -16.70
N MET A 84 -11.19 0.78 -15.70
CA MET A 84 -10.80 0.73 -14.29
C MET A 84 -12.04 0.52 -13.43
N ASN A 85 -12.00 -0.49 -12.56
CA ASN A 85 -13.03 -0.72 -11.54
C ASN A 85 -12.41 -0.46 -10.16
N ILE A 86 -13.09 0.33 -9.34
CA ILE A 86 -12.64 0.72 -8.01
C ILE A 86 -13.70 0.28 -7.01
N GLU A 87 -13.33 -0.58 -6.07
CA GLU A 87 -14.17 -1.01 -4.96
C GLU A 87 -13.62 -0.44 -3.64
N VAL A 88 -14.46 0.23 -2.88
CA VAL A 88 -14.11 0.77 -1.55
C VAL A 88 -14.86 -0.05 -0.50
N THR A 89 -14.11 -0.67 0.41
CA THR A 89 -14.68 -1.37 1.56
C THR A 89 -14.42 -0.56 2.82
N VAL A 90 -15.49 -0.18 3.52
CA VAL A 90 -15.42 0.59 4.78
C VAL A 90 -15.65 -0.35 5.96
N TYR A 91 -14.78 -0.27 6.97
CA TYR A 91 -14.84 -1.07 8.19
C TYR A 91 -15.26 -0.23 9.40
N LEU A 92 -15.87 -0.88 10.39
CA LEU A 92 -16.13 -0.25 11.69
C LEU A 92 -14.83 -0.06 12.48
N SER A 93 -14.75 1.05 13.23
CA SER A 93 -13.70 1.28 14.24
C SER A 93 -13.61 0.09 15.22
N GLY A 94 -12.39 -0.38 15.52
CA GLY A 94 -12.13 -1.48 16.47
C GLY A 94 -11.63 -2.79 15.86
N GLY A 95 -11.29 -2.81 14.56
CA GLY A 95 -10.39 -3.82 13.98
C GLY A 95 -10.92 -5.25 13.88
N SER A 96 -12.22 -5.49 14.06
CA SER A 96 -12.78 -6.85 14.04
C SER A 96 -13.79 -7.02 12.92
N GLY A 97 -13.32 -7.17 11.68
CA GLY A 97 -13.99 -7.88 10.57
C GLY A 97 -15.39 -7.42 10.12
N ASN A 98 -15.95 -6.40 10.75
CA ASN A 98 -17.31 -5.96 10.49
C ASN A 98 -17.26 -4.80 9.50
N ILE A 99 -17.56 -5.13 8.24
CA ILE A 99 -17.88 -4.13 7.21
C ILE A 99 -19.00 -3.25 7.77
N ALA A 100 -18.86 -1.93 7.63
CA ALA A 100 -19.85 -0.96 8.07
C ALA A 100 -21.13 -1.13 7.22
N LYS A 101 -22.08 -1.92 7.73
CA LYS A 101 -23.36 -2.22 7.05
C LYS A 101 -24.58 -1.54 7.68
N ASP A 102 -24.41 -0.81 8.78
CA ASP A 102 -25.52 -0.25 9.54
C ASP A 102 -25.91 1.16 9.04
N ALA A 103 -27.21 1.38 8.85
CA ALA A 103 -27.82 2.66 8.48
C ALA A 103 -27.98 3.62 9.69
N ARG A 104 -27.61 3.17 10.90
CA ARG A 104 -27.59 4.04 12.09
C ARG A 104 -26.41 5.00 12.03
N PRO A 105 -26.55 6.25 12.53
CA PRO A 105 -25.47 7.23 12.57
C PRO A 105 -24.40 6.81 13.59
N ARG A 106 -23.47 5.96 13.15
CA ARG A 106 -22.26 5.59 13.87
C ARG A 106 -21.06 6.30 13.25
N LYS A 107 -20.10 6.66 14.09
CA LYS A 107 -18.81 7.21 13.68
C LYS A 107 -17.92 6.07 13.19
N LEU A 108 -17.34 6.24 12.01
CA LEU A 108 -16.39 5.33 11.39
C LEU A 108 -15.02 6.01 11.37
N TRP A 109 -13.97 5.23 11.59
CA TRP A 109 -12.60 5.73 11.57
C TRP A 109 -11.94 5.38 10.25
N CYS A 110 -11.30 6.37 9.65
CA CYS A 110 -10.42 6.20 8.51
C CYS A 110 -9.02 5.86 9.03
N ARG A 111 -8.43 4.78 8.54
CA ARG A 111 -7.04 4.42 8.80
C ARG A 111 -6.42 3.91 7.51
#